data_AF-A0A1Y3WBC6-F1
#
_entry.id   AF-A0A1Y3WBC6-F1
#
_cell.length_a   1.000
_cell.length_b   1.000
_cell.length_c   1.000
_cell.angle_alpha   90.00
_cell.angle_beta   90.00
_cell.angle_gamma   90.00
#
_symmetry.space_group_name_H-M   'P 1'
#
loop_
_entity.id
_entity.type
_entity.pdbx_description
1 polymer ?
#
loop_
_entity_poly.entity_id
_entity_poly.type
_entity_poly.pdbx_seq_one_letter_code
_entity_poly.pdbx_strand_id
1 'polypeptide(L)'
;MNNNKARFVWIPLLLAVAIVGGILIGRFFSTQNPFGRSARYDKIESLLQCIEQEYVDTVNQEELIENVMPKILGELDPHSAYIPAKDLESVNEELEGSFSGIGIQFNILNDTINVVSVIPGGPSEKVGILAGDRIISVNDSAFVGKGISNESVMKNLKGPKGTVVKLEILRKTAKKPLTYEVTRGDIPVNSIDAAFMLDDGAGYIKVSKFGRTTYDEFINALSKLNNQGAKSFIIDLRGNSGGLMDIPINMANELLPANRLIVYAEGKAFEREDAISNGTGTFQDAPLIVLTDEWSASSSEIFAGAIQDNDRGLIVGRRTFGKGLVQQQIPFRDGSAVRLTVARYYTPSGRCIQKEYELGKADDYSMDIVNRYKHGEFFNADSIKQNKDLVYHTVNGREVYGGGGIMPDIFVPRDTTGYTSYFNNVVNEGVIYQYAFAYTDKNRDKLAQAKTLDKLLPMLDANTLLTDFVQYAAQKGIRPRPVYINISRKLIVNTLQAYIARNMLGEEAFYKLLLRDDETLRKAKEVLADENTYNRLLSGSSNEN
;
A
#
# COMPACT_ATOMS: atom_id res chain seq x y z
N MET A 1 -73.14 -42.38 -13.91
CA MET A 1 -72.32 -42.39 -12.68
C MET A 1 -70.86 -42.19 -13.03
N ASN A 2 -70.18 -41.35 -12.24
CA ASN A 2 -68.74 -41.31 -11.95
C ASN A 2 -67.73 -41.22 -13.10
N ASN A 3 -67.13 -40.02 -13.27
CA ASN A 3 -65.66 -39.92 -13.46
C ASN A 3 -65.07 -38.50 -13.25
N ASN A 4 -65.87 -37.45 -13.06
CA ASN A 4 -65.34 -36.08 -12.84
C ASN A 4 -65.10 -35.66 -11.38
N LYS A 5 -65.63 -36.39 -10.38
CA LYS A 5 -65.32 -36.11 -8.96
C LYS A 5 -63.96 -36.63 -8.51
N ALA A 6 -63.40 -37.65 -9.17
CA ALA A 6 -62.07 -38.17 -8.83
C ALA A 6 -60.98 -37.16 -9.18
N ARG A 7 -61.04 -36.52 -10.36
CA ARG A 7 -60.01 -35.58 -10.83
C ARG A 7 -59.83 -34.35 -9.90
N PHE A 8 -60.89 -33.88 -9.23
CA PHE A 8 -60.80 -32.73 -8.32
C PHE A 8 -60.16 -33.04 -6.97
N VAL A 9 -60.14 -34.30 -6.53
CA VAL A 9 -59.53 -34.71 -5.25
C VAL A 9 -58.08 -35.17 -5.45
N TRP A 10 -57.77 -35.78 -6.59
CA TRP A 10 -56.42 -36.30 -6.86
C TRP A 10 -55.42 -35.22 -7.28
N ILE A 11 -55.85 -34.11 -7.91
CA ILE A 11 -54.94 -33.04 -8.33
C ILE A 11 -54.28 -32.32 -7.12
N PRO A 12 -55.03 -31.89 -6.08
CA PRO A 12 -54.43 -31.30 -4.87
C PRO A 12 -53.52 -32.28 -4.13
N LEU A 13 -53.89 -33.57 -4.09
CA LEU A 13 -53.10 -34.62 -3.45
C LEU A 13 -51.76 -34.84 -4.17
N LEU A 14 -51.77 -34.89 -5.51
CA LEU A 14 -50.56 -35.03 -6.32
C LEU A 14 -49.66 -33.80 -6.22
N LEU A 15 -50.24 -32.59 -6.15
CA LEU A 15 -49.49 -31.36 -5.88
C LEU A 15 -48.86 -31.37 -4.49
N ALA A 16 -49.59 -31.80 -3.46
CA ALA A 16 -49.04 -31.92 -2.10
C ALA A 16 -47.89 -32.94 -2.04
N VAL A 17 -48.05 -34.10 -2.70
CA VAL A 17 -46.98 -35.12 -2.79
C VAL A 17 -45.79 -34.61 -3.59
N ALA A 18 -46.00 -33.84 -4.66
CA ALA A 18 -44.92 -33.23 -5.43
C ALA A 18 -44.18 -32.13 -4.64
N ILE A 19 -44.89 -31.33 -3.83
CA ILE A 19 -44.28 -30.33 -2.95
C ILE A 19 -43.48 -31.01 -1.84
N VAL A 20 -44.04 -32.03 -1.19
CA VAL A 20 -43.32 -32.81 -0.16
C VAL A 20 -42.11 -33.53 -0.78
N GLY A 21 -42.26 -34.12 -1.95
CA GLY A 21 -41.17 -34.72 -2.72
C GLY A 21 -40.11 -33.70 -3.09
N GLY A 22 -40.51 -32.50 -3.53
CA GLY A 22 -39.61 -31.39 -3.84
C GLY A 22 -38.87 -30.85 -2.61
N ILE A 23 -39.50 -30.82 -1.43
CA ILE A 23 -38.88 -30.44 -0.16
C ILE A 23 -37.89 -31.53 0.30
N LEU A 24 -38.22 -32.81 0.12
CA LEU A 24 -37.35 -33.92 0.49
C LEU A 24 -36.14 -34.04 -0.45
N ILE A 25 -36.35 -33.89 -1.76
CA ILE A 25 -35.30 -33.81 -2.78
C ILE A 25 -34.46 -32.54 -2.57
N GLY A 26 -35.10 -31.41 -2.28
CA GLY A 26 -34.44 -30.16 -1.91
C GLY A 26 -33.58 -30.29 -0.65
N ARG A 27 -34.02 -31.05 0.36
CA ARG A 27 -33.19 -31.41 1.52
C ARG A 27 -32.00 -32.29 1.15
N PHE A 28 -32.18 -33.22 0.21
CA PHE A 28 -31.12 -34.13 -0.27
C PHE A 28 -30.06 -33.42 -1.12
N PHE A 29 -30.45 -32.38 -1.88
CA PHE A 29 -29.51 -31.54 -2.64
C PHE A 29 -28.93 -30.38 -1.80
N SER A 30 -29.68 -29.82 -0.84
CA SER A 30 -29.19 -28.80 0.10
C SER A 30 -28.16 -29.33 1.09
N THR A 31 -27.98 -30.65 1.19
CA THR A 31 -26.89 -31.29 1.94
C THR A 31 -25.54 -31.29 1.21
N GLN A 32 -25.45 -30.78 -0.03
CA GLN A 32 -24.16 -30.43 -0.65
C GLN A 32 -23.69 -29.05 -0.17
N ASN A 33 -23.42 -28.97 1.14
CA ASN A 33 -22.51 -27.99 1.69
C ASN A 33 -21.09 -28.47 1.31
N PRO A 34 -20.19 -27.64 0.74
CA PRO A 34 -18.82 -28.08 0.39
C PRO A 34 -18.04 -28.58 1.61
N PHE A 35 -18.50 -28.21 2.81
CA PHE A 35 -18.07 -28.74 4.09
C PHE A 35 -19.16 -29.67 4.63
N GLY A 36 -19.10 -30.94 4.24
CA GLY A 36 -19.91 -31.99 4.85
C GLY A 36 -19.71 -32.00 6.37
N ARG A 37 -20.79 -32.11 7.14
CA ARG A 37 -20.76 -32.27 8.61
C ARG A 37 -19.90 -33.47 8.98
N SER A 38 -18.64 -33.19 9.31
CA SER A 38 -17.67 -34.12 9.88
C SER A 38 -17.77 -34.05 11.40
N ALA A 39 -17.68 -35.20 12.09
CA ALA A 39 -17.64 -35.33 13.55
C ALA A 39 -16.54 -34.49 14.25
N ARG A 40 -15.63 -33.86 13.49
CA ARG A 40 -14.60 -32.95 13.97
C ARG A 40 -15.11 -31.52 14.22
N TYR A 41 -16.10 -31.05 13.44
CA TYR A 41 -16.72 -29.74 13.64
C TYR A 41 -17.56 -29.70 14.92
N ASP A 42 -18.11 -30.86 15.30
CA ASP A 42 -18.83 -31.05 16.56
C ASP A 42 -17.97 -30.68 17.77
N LYS A 43 -16.63 -30.80 17.70
CA LYS A 43 -15.76 -30.52 18.86
C LYS A 43 -15.62 -29.04 19.19
N ILE A 44 -15.55 -28.16 18.19
CA ILE A 44 -15.50 -26.70 18.42
C ILE A 44 -16.86 -26.21 18.93
N GLU A 45 -17.94 -26.66 18.29
CA GLU A 45 -19.30 -26.33 18.71
C GLU A 45 -19.59 -26.84 20.12
N SER A 46 -19.22 -28.09 20.43
CA SER A 46 -19.35 -28.66 21.78
C SER A 46 -18.50 -27.91 22.81
N LEU A 47 -17.31 -27.42 22.44
CA LEU A 47 -16.49 -26.60 23.35
C LEU A 47 -17.17 -25.27 23.66
N LEU A 48 -17.70 -24.57 22.64
CA LEU A 48 -18.43 -23.32 22.83
C LEU A 48 -19.69 -23.53 23.71
N GLN A 49 -20.43 -24.62 23.49
CA GLN A 49 -21.57 -25.00 24.32
C GLN A 49 -21.17 -25.33 25.76
N CYS A 50 -20.06 -26.06 25.95
CA CYS A 50 -19.54 -26.37 27.29
C CYS A 50 -19.12 -25.10 28.03
N ILE A 51 -18.45 -24.16 27.36
CA ILE A 51 -18.09 -22.86 27.96
C ILE A 51 -19.35 -22.10 28.36
N GLU A 52 -20.37 -22.05 27.51
CA GLU A 52 -21.63 -21.36 27.82
C GLU A 52 -22.36 -21.94 29.03
N GLN A 53 -22.34 -23.27 29.19
CA GLN A 53 -23.09 -23.97 30.23
C GLN A 53 -22.34 -24.08 31.56
N GLU A 54 -21.01 -24.24 31.51
CA GLU A 54 -20.21 -24.65 32.67
C GLU A 54 -19.21 -23.59 33.14
N TYR A 55 -19.00 -22.50 32.37
CA TYR A 55 -18.08 -21.44 32.80
C TYR A 55 -18.69 -20.61 33.95
N VAL A 56 -17.84 -20.24 34.90
CA VAL A 56 -18.25 -19.61 36.17
C VAL A 56 -18.86 -18.20 36.00
N ASP A 57 -18.51 -17.51 34.91
CA ASP A 57 -18.97 -16.15 34.59
C ASP A 57 -19.79 -16.10 33.28
N THR A 58 -20.49 -15.00 33.02
CA THR A 58 -21.16 -14.77 31.73
C THR A 58 -20.15 -14.55 30.61
N VAL A 59 -20.31 -15.26 29.49
CA VAL A 59 -19.44 -15.16 28.30
C VAL A 59 -20.21 -14.57 27.12
N ASN A 60 -19.58 -13.63 26.41
CA ASN A 60 -20.06 -13.18 25.09
C ASN A 60 -19.50 -14.12 24.01
N GLN A 61 -20.34 -15.00 23.46
CA GLN A 61 -19.91 -15.97 22.45
C GLN A 61 -19.45 -15.33 21.14
N GLU A 62 -20.10 -14.24 20.69
CA GLU A 62 -19.72 -13.56 19.46
C GLU A 62 -18.30 -13.00 19.58
N GLU A 63 -18.01 -12.32 20.70
CA GLU A 63 -16.68 -11.80 21.00
C GLU A 63 -15.64 -12.94 21.15
N LEU A 64 -16.02 -14.08 21.73
CA LEU A 64 -15.14 -15.23 21.81
C LEU A 64 -14.78 -15.77 20.43
N ILE A 65 -15.75 -15.89 19.52
CA ILE A 65 -15.53 -16.34 18.15
C ILE A 65 -14.61 -15.36 17.41
N GLU A 66 -14.91 -14.07 17.46
CA GLU A 66 -14.09 -13.00 16.86
C GLU A 66 -12.63 -13.07 17.32
N ASN A 67 -12.39 -13.39 18.59
CA ASN A 67 -11.04 -13.49 19.17
C ASN A 67 -10.33 -14.83 18.88
N VAL A 68 -11.07 -15.90 18.59
CA VAL A 68 -10.51 -17.24 18.31
C VAL A 68 -10.18 -17.42 16.84
N MET A 69 -10.96 -16.84 15.92
CA MET A 69 -10.76 -16.96 14.48
C MET A 69 -9.32 -16.61 14.03
N PRO A 70 -8.71 -15.48 14.46
CA PRO A 70 -7.32 -15.16 14.14
C PRO A 70 -6.33 -16.22 14.65
N LYS A 71 -6.58 -16.83 15.82
CA LYS A 71 -5.71 -17.85 16.40
C LYS A 71 -5.71 -19.14 15.59
N ILE A 72 -6.88 -19.55 15.09
CA ILE A 72 -7.00 -20.74 14.23
C ILE A 72 -6.24 -20.51 12.92
N LEU A 73 -6.37 -19.33 12.31
CA LEU A 73 -5.69 -19.01 11.05
C LEU A 73 -4.18 -18.87 11.20
N GLY A 74 -3.70 -18.39 12.35
CA GLY A 74 -2.27 -18.28 12.67
C GLY A 74 -1.54 -19.63 12.71
N GLU A 75 -2.25 -20.74 12.87
CA GLU A 75 -1.68 -22.10 12.77
C GLU A 75 -1.42 -22.57 11.32
N LEU A 76 -1.92 -21.84 10.32
CA LEU A 76 -1.78 -22.20 8.90
C LEU A 76 -0.54 -21.58 8.27
N ASP A 77 -0.41 -20.26 8.38
CA ASP A 77 0.67 -19.45 7.81
C ASP A 77 0.61 -18.03 8.40
N PRO A 78 1.69 -17.21 8.29
CA PRO A 78 1.74 -15.88 8.91
C PRO A 78 0.93 -14.79 8.17
N HIS A 79 0.23 -15.12 7.08
CA HIS A 79 -0.52 -14.16 6.26
C HIS A 79 -2.03 -14.39 6.26
N SER A 80 -2.47 -15.63 6.48
CA SER A 80 -3.89 -15.96 6.57
C SER A 80 -4.52 -15.25 7.77
N ALA A 81 -5.55 -14.44 7.51
CA ALA A 81 -6.09 -13.52 8.51
C ALA A 81 -7.62 -13.45 8.45
N TYR A 82 -8.22 -13.24 9.62
CA TYR A 82 -9.63 -12.92 9.75
C TYR A 82 -9.80 -11.40 9.77
N ILE A 83 -10.76 -10.90 9.00
CA ILE A 83 -11.07 -9.48 8.86
C ILE A 83 -12.49 -9.27 9.42
N PRO A 84 -12.62 -8.64 10.60
CA PRO A 84 -13.92 -8.33 11.18
C PRO A 84 -14.77 -7.45 10.26
N ALA A 85 -16.09 -7.57 10.36
CA ALA A 85 -17.02 -6.80 9.53
C ALA A 85 -16.82 -5.28 9.63
N LYS A 86 -16.48 -4.80 10.82
CA LYS A 86 -16.19 -3.37 11.09
C LYS A 86 -14.98 -2.82 10.34
N ASP A 87 -14.03 -3.68 9.96
CA ASP A 87 -12.76 -3.29 9.35
C ASP A 87 -12.76 -3.54 7.83
N LEU A 88 -13.63 -4.44 7.34
CA LEU A 88 -13.65 -4.92 5.97
C LEU A 88 -13.84 -3.81 4.92
N GLU A 89 -14.69 -2.81 5.21
CA GLU A 89 -14.91 -1.67 4.31
C GLU A 89 -13.60 -0.89 4.07
N SER A 90 -12.89 -0.53 5.15
CA SER A 90 -11.64 0.21 5.05
C SER A 90 -10.54 -0.55 4.29
N VAL A 91 -10.47 -1.88 4.49
CA VAL A 91 -9.51 -2.74 3.79
C VAL A 91 -9.82 -2.81 2.29
N ASN A 92 -11.10 -2.85 1.91
CA ASN A 92 -11.51 -2.88 0.51
C ASN A 92 -11.32 -1.52 -0.16
N GLU A 93 -11.65 -0.41 0.50
CA GLU A 93 -11.48 0.95 -0.03
C GLU A 93 -10.04 1.24 -0.48
N GLU A 94 -9.03 0.73 0.25
CA GLU A 94 -7.63 0.88 -0.13
C GLU A 94 -7.28 0.18 -1.45
N LEU A 95 -7.93 -0.94 -1.76
CA LEU A 95 -7.72 -1.71 -2.98
C LEU A 95 -8.59 -1.23 -4.15
N GLU A 96 -9.80 -0.77 -3.86
CA GLU A 96 -10.75 -0.24 -4.84
C GLU A 96 -10.27 1.06 -5.49
N GLY A 97 -9.28 1.75 -4.90
CA GLY A 97 -8.71 2.99 -5.44
C GLY A 97 -9.61 4.21 -5.24
N SER A 98 -10.71 4.07 -4.49
CA SER A 98 -11.56 5.21 -4.09
C SER A 98 -12.37 4.91 -2.83
N PHE A 99 -12.76 5.96 -2.14
CA PHE A 99 -13.75 5.90 -1.06
C PHE A 99 -14.71 7.10 -1.13
N SER A 100 -15.82 7.06 -0.40
CA SER A 100 -16.76 8.19 -0.35
C SER A 100 -16.50 9.10 0.86
N GLY A 101 -16.29 10.39 0.61
CA GLY A 101 -16.02 11.37 1.65
C GLY A 101 -16.07 12.81 1.15
N ILE A 102 -15.44 13.74 1.88
CA ILE A 102 -15.45 15.17 1.54
C ILE A 102 -14.28 15.62 0.66
N GLY A 103 -13.20 14.83 0.55
CA GLY A 103 -12.08 15.13 -0.34
C GLY A 103 -11.14 16.21 0.17
N ILE A 104 -10.60 16.00 1.37
CA ILE A 104 -9.52 16.83 1.92
C ILE A 104 -8.34 15.98 2.37
N GLN A 105 -7.15 16.56 2.28
CA GLN A 105 -6.00 16.13 3.04
C GLN A 105 -5.94 16.98 4.32
N PHE A 106 -5.76 16.36 5.47
CA PHE A 106 -5.78 17.08 6.74
C PHE A 106 -4.63 16.70 7.66
N ASN A 107 -4.42 17.54 8.66
CA ASN A 107 -3.58 17.25 9.82
C ASN A 107 -4.30 17.67 11.10
N ILE A 108 -4.20 16.89 12.16
CA ILE A 108 -4.72 17.27 13.46
C ILE A 108 -3.61 18.04 14.19
N LEU A 109 -3.80 19.35 14.36
CA LEU A 109 -2.85 20.21 15.08
C LEU A 109 -3.58 21.02 16.13
N ASN A 110 -3.01 21.02 17.34
CA ASN A 110 -3.59 21.70 18.50
C ASN A 110 -5.07 21.33 18.66
N ASP A 111 -5.35 20.03 18.66
CA ASP A 111 -6.68 19.46 18.88
C ASP A 111 -7.75 19.86 17.83
N THR A 112 -7.32 20.28 16.64
CA THR A 112 -8.21 20.76 15.56
C THR A 112 -7.80 20.17 14.22
N ILE A 113 -8.76 19.83 13.36
CA ILE A 113 -8.50 19.42 11.98
C ILE A 113 -8.10 20.65 11.17
N ASN A 114 -6.91 20.61 10.58
CA ASN A 114 -6.42 21.64 9.67
C ASN A 114 -6.37 21.05 8.26
N VAL A 115 -7.01 21.72 7.30
CA VAL A 115 -7.00 21.35 5.88
C VAL A 115 -5.63 21.67 5.31
N VAL A 116 -4.91 20.65 4.88
CA VAL A 116 -3.60 20.77 4.20
C VAL A 116 -3.82 21.13 2.75
N SER A 117 -4.68 20.39 2.08
CA SER A 117 -5.07 20.58 0.69
C SER A 117 -6.49 20.06 0.47
N VAL A 118 -7.13 20.49 -0.61
CA VAL A 118 -8.40 19.91 -1.08
C VAL A 118 -8.11 19.10 -2.34
N ILE A 119 -8.85 18.01 -2.53
CA ILE A 119 -8.71 17.18 -3.71
C ILE A 119 -9.28 17.94 -4.92
N PRO A 120 -8.50 18.18 -5.99
CA PRO A 120 -8.98 18.87 -7.18
C PRO A 120 -10.20 18.17 -7.80
N GLY A 121 -11.23 18.94 -8.14
CA GLY A 121 -12.52 18.45 -8.62
C GLY A 121 -13.39 17.77 -7.54
N GLY A 122 -12.88 17.64 -6.32
CA GLY A 122 -13.53 16.94 -5.21
C GLY A 122 -14.64 17.75 -4.51
N PRO A 123 -15.39 17.13 -3.60
CA PRO A 123 -16.54 17.76 -2.94
C PRO A 123 -16.20 19.04 -2.15
N SER A 124 -15.12 19.03 -1.36
CA SER A 124 -14.69 20.19 -0.58
C SER A 124 -14.24 21.37 -1.46
N GLU A 125 -13.60 21.11 -2.60
CA GLU A 125 -13.22 22.19 -3.53
C GLU A 125 -14.47 22.85 -4.13
N LYS A 126 -15.48 22.07 -4.53
CA LYS A 126 -16.73 22.59 -5.13
C LYS A 126 -17.48 23.56 -4.24
N VAL A 127 -17.43 23.37 -2.93
CA VAL A 127 -18.09 24.27 -1.97
C VAL A 127 -17.19 25.42 -1.51
N GLY A 128 -15.92 25.46 -1.94
CA GLY A 128 -14.98 26.53 -1.64
C GLY A 128 -14.22 26.39 -0.32
N ILE A 129 -14.05 25.16 0.20
CA ILE A 129 -13.08 24.88 1.26
C ILE A 129 -11.67 25.01 0.68
N LEU A 130 -10.75 25.58 1.46
CA LEU A 130 -9.40 25.92 1.02
C LEU A 130 -8.34 25.35 1.96
N ALA A 131 -7.11 25.19 1.44
CA ALA A 131 -5.95 24.91 2.27
C ALA A 131 -5.75 25.99 3.35
N GLY A 132 -5.50 25.57 4.59
CA GLY A 132 -5.38 26.42 5.78
C GLY A 132 -6.69 26.57 6.59
N ASP A 133 -7.81 26.08 6.08
CA ASP A 133 -9.07 26.03 6.81
C ASP A 133 -8.99 25.12 8.04
N ARG A 134 -9.73 25.46 9.10
CA ARG A 134 -9.83 24.67 10.33
C ARG A 134 -11.27 24.20 10.53
N ILE A 135 -11.49 22.89 10.61
CA ILE A 135 -12.83 22.35 10.89
C ILE A 135 -13.05 22.39 12.40
N ILE A 136 -14.07 23.14 12.82
CA ILE A 136 -14.40 23.34 14.24
C ILE A 136 -15.72 22.67 14.66
N SER A 137 -16.59 22.33 13.70
CA SER A 137 -17.81 21.56 13.93
C SER A 137 -18.12 20.61 12.77
N VAL A 138 -18.72 19.47 13.09
CA VAL A 138 -19.28 18.49 12.15
C VAL A 138 -20.71 18.17 12.60
N ASN A 139 -21.69 18.31 11.70
CA ASN A 139 -23.11 18.04 11.95
C ASN A 139 -23.63 18.68 13.26
N ASP A 140 -23.40 19.99 13.40
CA ASP A 140 -23.85 20.83 14.53
C ASP A 140 -23.22 20.51 15.89
N SER A 141 -22.28 19.57 15.94
CA SER A 141 -21.50 19.25 17.14
C SER A 141 -20.10 19.83 17.04
N ALA A 142 -19.59 20.40 18.12
CA ALA A 142 -18.19 20.83 18.19
C ALA A 142 -17.28 19.63 17.91
N PHE A 143 -16.38 19.80 16.96
CA PHE A 143 -15.44 18.76 16.53
C PHE A 143 -14.01 19.28 16.71
N VAL A 144 -13.69 19.59 17.97
CA VAL A 144 -12.36 20.00 18.46
C VAL A 144 -12.06 19.33 19.80
N GLY A 145 -10.78 19.19 20.17
CA GLY A 145 -10.36 18.70 21.49
C GLY A 145 -9.41 17.48 21.44
N LYS A 146 -8.81 17.15 22.59
CA LYS A 146 -7.81 16.07 22.73
C LYS A 146 -8.32 14.67 22.32
N GLY A 147 -9.64 14.49 22.22
CA GLY A 147 -10.26 13.24 21.79
C GLY A 147 -10.32 13.04 20.28
N ILE A 148 -9.87 14.01 19.47
CA ILE A 148 -9.85 13.85 18.01
C ILE A 148 -8.67 12.98 17.61
N SER A 149 -9.00 11.86 16.96
CA SER A 149 -8.05 10.94 16.36
C SER A 149 -8.32 10.85 14.86
N ASN A 150 -7.35 10.33 14.09
CA ASN A 150 -7.57 10.08 12.67
C ASN A 150 -8.80 9.18 12.44
N GLU A 151 -8.99 8.17 13.27
CA GLU A 151 -10.14 7.27 13.20
C GLU A 151 -11.46 8.03 13.39
N SER A 152 -11.56 8.88 14.42
CA SER A 152 -12.80 9.64 14.67
C SER A 152 -13.08 10.65 13.56
N VAL A 153 -12.05 11.28 12.98
CA VAL A 153 -12.18 12.15 11.80
C VAL A 153 -12.74 11.36 10.62
N MET A 154 -12.11 10.23 10.29
CA MET A 154 -12.52 9.41 9.13
C MET A 154 -13.95 8.93 9.28
N LYS A 155 -14.35 8.44 10.46
CA LYS A 155 -15.73 8.00 10.75
C LYS A 155 -16.78 9.09 10.55
N ASN A 156 -16.44 10.35 10.83
CA ASN A 156 -17.40 11.47 10.73
C ASN A 156 -17.42 12.13 9.35
N LEU A 157 -16.27 12.21 8.67
CA LEU A 157 -16.15 12.88 7.38
C LEU A 157 -16.42 11.93 6.19
N LYS A 158 -16.15 10.63 6.33
CA LYS A 158 -16.61 9.61 5.37
C LYS A 158 -18.09 9.31 5.57
N GLY A 159 -18.66 8.64 4.58
CA GLY A 159 -20.05 8.18 4.60
C GLY A 159 -20.58 7.94 3.19
N PRO A 160 -21.79 7.37 3.07
CA PRO A 160 -22.33 6.98 1.78
C PRO A 160 -22.39 8.15 0.79
N LYS A 161 -22.09 7.85 -0.49
CA LYS A 161 -22.11 8.83 -1.57
C LYS A 161 -23.45 9.54 -1.65
N GLY A 162 -23.42 10.85 -1.86
CA GLY A 162 -24.63 11.69 -1.95
C GLY A 162 -25.19 12.16 -0.60
N THR A 163 -24.73 11.61 0.52
CA THR A 163 -25.08 12.15 1.84
C THR A 163 -24.39 13.47 2.09
N VAL A 164 -24.98 14.34 2.90
CA VAL A 164 -24.43 15.67 3.21
C VAL A 164 -23.80 15.66 4.60
N VAL A 165 -22.67 16.35 4.75
CA VAL A 165 -22.07 16.70 6.04
C VAL A 165 -21.98 18.20 6.16
N LYS A 166 -22.46 18.73 7.29
CA LYS A 166 -22.39 20.16 7.59
C LYS A 166 -21.13 20.45 8.37
N LEU A 167 -20.30 21.34 7.86
CA LEU A 167 -19.03 21.74 8.45
C LEU A 167 -19.07 23.21 8.84
N GLU A 168 -18.56 23.52 10.03
CA GLU A 168 -18.22 24.89 10.40
C GLU A 168 -16.70 25.05 10.34
N ILE A 169 -16.25 26.06 9.60
CA ILE A 169 -14.87 26.29 9.24
C ILE A 169 -14.39 27.63 9.78
N LEU A 170 -13.27 27.61 10.51
CA LEU A 170 -12.52 28.80 10.85
C LEU A 170 -11.47 29.08 9.77
N ARG A 171 -11.66 30.17 9.01
CA ARG A 171 -10.72 30.65 7.99
C ARG A 171 -10.05 31.93 8.46
N LYS A 172 -8.71 32.00 8.39
CA LYS A 172 -7.91 33.15 8.86
C LYS A 172 -8.34 34.50 8.27
N THR A 173 -8.83 34.51 7.04
CA THR A 173 -9.29 35.72 6.34
C THR A 173 -10.74 36.11 6.64
N ALA A 174 -11.51 35.26 7.34
CA ALA A 174 -12.91 35.52 7.67
C ALA A 174 -13.07 35.98 9.13
N LYS A 175 -13.95 36.95 9.37
CA LYS A 175 -14.23 37.49 10.72
C LYS A 175 -15.10 36.57 11.58
N LYS A 176 -15.88 35.69 10.95
CA LYS A 176 -16.78 34.73 11.59
C LYS A 176 -16.56 33.35 10.96
N PRO A 177 -16.86 32.26 11.68
CA PRO A 177 -16.85 30.93 11.08
C PRO A 177 -17.77 30.85 9.86
N LEU A 178 -17.37 30.03 8.88
CA LEU A 178 -18.07 29.81 7.62
C LEU A 178 -18.74 28.44 7.68
N THR A 179 -20.02 28.36 7.33
CA THR A 179 -20.75 27.09 7.25
C THR A 179 -20.75 26.57 5.81
N TYR A 180 -20.41 25.29 5.64
CA TYR A 180 -20.48 24.60 4.35
C TYR A 180 -21.29 23.31 4.49
N GLU A 181 -22.13 23.04 3.51
CA GLU A 181 -22.78 21.75 3.34
C GLU A 181 -22.05 20.99 2.23
N VAL A 182 -21.33 19.94 2.61
CA VAL A 182 -20.53 19.15 1.67
C VAL A 182 -21.26 17.87 1.36
N THR A 183 -21.67 17.70 0.09
CA THR A 183 -22.19 16.41 -0.39
C THR A 183 -21.04 15.44 -0.60
N ARG A 184 -21.02 14.33 0.13
CA ARG A 184 -19.98 13.30 0.00
C ARG A 184 -19.97 12.71 -1.40
N GLY A 185 -18.77 12.52 -1.93
CA GLY A 185 -18.54 11.99 -3.27
C GLY A 185 -17.31 11.10 -3.32
N ASP A 186 -17.06 10.52 -4.48
CA ASP A 186 -15.92 9.63 -4.69
C ASP A 186 -14.62 10.41 -4.60
N ILE A 187 -13.73 9.94 -3.73
CA ILE A 187 -12.40 10.49 -3.49
C ILE A 187 -11.40 9.47 -4.00
N PRO A 188 -10.56 9.82 -4.99
CA PRO A 188 -9.55 8.91 -5.51
C PRO A 188 -8.49 8.63 -4.43
N VAL A 189 -8.08 7.37 -4.36
CA VAL A 189 -6.93 6.90 -3.59
C VAL A 189 -5.85 6.57 -4.61
N ASN A 190 -5.03 7.56 -4.93
CA ASN A 190 -3.96 7.40 -5.92
C ASN A 190 -2.95 6.34 -5.46
N SER A 191 -2.43 5.59 -6.42
CA SER A 191 -1.39 4.59 -6.24
C SER A 191 -0.04 5.06 -6.80
N ILE A 192 -0.06 6.01 -7.74
CA ILE A 192 1.11 6.74 -8.23
C ILE A 192 1.25 8.04 -7.45
N ASP A 193 2.20 8.10 -6.52
CA ASP A 193 2.39 9.28 -5.67
C ASP A 193 3.09 10.44 -6.40
N ALA A 194 3.97 10.11 -7.36
CA ALA A 194 4.73 11.10 -8.12
C ALA A 194 5.18 10.55 -9.48
N ALA A 195 5.12 11.38 -10.52
CA ALA A 195 5.65 11.08 -11.85
C ALA A 195 6.30 12.33 -12.47
N PHE A 196 7.64 12.34 -12.58
CA PHE A 196 8.39 13.50 -13.07
C PHE A 196 9.69 13.14 -13.82
N MET A 197 10.16 14.06 -14.68
CA MET A 197 11.48 13.96 -15.32
C MET A 197 12.60 14.15 -14.28
N LEU A 198 13.56 13.22 -14.25
CA LEU A 198 14.77 13.28 -13.41
C LEU A 198 15.87 14.17 -14.01
N ASP A 199 15.89 14.23 -15.33
CA ASP A 199 16.78 14.98 -16.22
C ASP A 199 16.16 14.98 -17.62
N ASP A 200 16.93 15.29 -18.66
CA ASP A 200 16.42 15.41 -20.03
C ASP A 200 16.06 14.05 -20.68
N GLY A 201 16.41 12.92 -20.06
CA GLY A 201 16.27 11.58 -20.67
C GLY A 201 15.53 10.55 -19.83
N ALA A 202 15.48 10.67 -18.50
CA ALA A 202 14.88 9.67 -17.62
C ALA A 202 13.62 10.16 -16.90
N GLY A 203 12.55 9.37 -16.96
CA GLY A 203 11.34 9.54 -16.17
C GLY A 203 11.37 8.75 -14.86
N TYR A 204 10.84 9.32 -13.78
CA TYR A 204 10.68 8.65 -12.48
C TYR A 204 9.20 8.48 -12.14
N ILE A 205 8.81 7.31 -11.64
CA ILE A 205 7.45 7.00 -11.19
C ILE A 205 7.51 6.32 -9.82
N LYS A 206 6.88 6.93 -8.80
CA LYS A 206 6.70 6.33 -7.48
C LYS A 206 5.38 5.59 -7.41
N VAL A 207 5.43 4.28 -7.20
CA VAL A 207 4.23 3.44 -6.98
C VAL A 207 4.19 3.05 -5.50
N SER A 208 3.16 3.46 -4.77
CA SER A 208 3.06 3.22 -3.31
C SER A 208 2.21 2.00 -2.94
N LYS A 209 1.32 1.57 -3.85
CA LYS A 209 0.45 0.39 -3.70
C LYS A 209 -0.02 -0.11 -5.07
N PHE A 210 -0.71 -1.25 -5.09
CA PHE A 210 -1.37 -1.79 -6.29
C PHE A 210 -2.90 -1.85 -6.09
N GLY A 211 -3.57 -0.71 -6.22
CA GLY A 211 -5.04 -0.62 -6.26
C GLY A 211 -5.60 -0.72 -7.69
N ARG A 212 -6.93 -0.79 -7.82
CA ARG A 212 -7.64 -0.97 -9.11
C ARG A 212 -7.28 0.09 -10.16
N THR A 213 -7.02 1.32 -9.76
CA THR A 213 -6.73 2.45 -10.67
C THR A 213 -5.24 2.53 -11.06
N THR A 214 -4.36 1.76 -10.42
CA THR A 214 -2.90 1.90 -10.58
C THR A 214 -2.45 1.70 -12.02
N TYR A 215 -3.04 0.75 -12.75
CA TYR A 215 -2.67 0.48 -14.13
C TYR A 215 -2.91 1.71 -15.04
N ASP A 216 -4.10 2.31 -14.94
CA ASP A 216 -4.43 3.51 -15.71
C ASP A 216 -3.55 4.70 -15.29
N GLU A 217 -3.32 4.87 -13.98
CA GLU A 217 -2.40 5.89 -13.47
C GLU A 217 -0.97 5.70 -14.01
N PHE A 218 -0.50 4.46 -14.08
CA PHE A 218 0.82 4.09 -14.57
C PHE A 218 0.98 4.40 -16.07
N ILE A 219 0.02 4.00 -16.90
CA ILE A 219 0.03 4.30 -18.34
C ILE A 219 -0.01 5.81 -18.60
N ASN A 220 -0.83 6.54 -17.84
CA ASN A 220 -0.89 8.00 -17.92
C ASN A 220 0.44 8.65 -17.52
N ALA A 221 1.09 8.13 -16.47
CA ALA A 221 2.42 8.60 -16.04
C ALA A 221 3.50 8.34 -17.11
N LEU A 222 3.57 7.13 -17.66
CA LEU A 222 4.50 6.78 -18.75
C LEU A 222 4.28 7.67 -19.97
N SER A 223 3.03 7.84 -20.40
CA SER A 223 2.67 8.67 -21.55
C SER A 223 3.01 10.15 -21.33
N LYS A 224 2.70 10.69 -20.14
CA LYS A 224 3.05 12.07 -19.74
C LYS A 224 4.57 12.28 -19.82
N LEU A 225 5.35 11.36 -19.25
CA LEU A 225 6.81 11.46 -19.19
C LEU A 225 7.45 11.29 -20.58
N ASN A 226 6.96 10.35 -21.38
CA ASN A 226 7.41 10.18 -22.76
C ASN A 226 7.17 11.45 -23.60
N ASN A 227 6.01 12.08 -23.44
CA ASN A 227 5.70 13.37 -24.09
C ASN A 227 6.58 14.53 -23.59
N GLN A 228 7.16 14.41 -22.40
CA GLN A 228 8.13 15.36 -21.85
C GLN A 228 9.58 15.05 -22.27
N GLY A 229 9.81 13.96 -23.00
CA GLY A 229 11.12 13.59 -23.56
C GLY A 229 11.75 12.35 -22.95
N ALA A 230 11.13 11.70 -21.96
CA ALA A 230 11.68 10.50 -21.34
C ALA A 230 11.93 9.38 -22.37
N LYS A 231 13.12 8.79 -22.33
CA LYS A 231 13.55 7.63 -23.11
C LYS A 231 13.81 6.41 -22.24
N SER A 232 14.05 6.61 -20.95
CA SER A 232 14.21 5.57 -19.95
C SER A 232 13.33 5.85 -18.73
N PHE A 233 13.05 4.81 -17.95
CA PHE A 233 12.15 4.88 -16.80
C PHE A 233 12.76 4.24 -15.55
N ILE A 234 12.56 4.90 -14.43
CA ILE A 234 12.81 4.38 -13.08
C ILE A 234 11.47 4.21 -12.37
N ILE A 235 11.14 2.97 -12.01
CA ILE A 235 9.92 2.61 -11.29
C ILE A 235 10.28 2.31 -9.84
N ASP A 236 9.81 3.12 -8.91
CA ASP A 236 10.20 3.03 -7.50
C ASP A 236 9.12 2.33 -6.66
N LEU A 237 9.40 1.07 -6.30
CA LEU A 237 8.55 0.20 -5.49
C LEU A 237 8.97 0.17 -4.02
N ARG A 238 9.95 0.98 -3.59
CA ARG A 238 10.39 1.02 -2.19
C ARG A 238 9.23 1.38 -1.27
N GLY A 239 9.08 0.66 -0.16
CA GLY A 239 7.96 0.83 0.77
C GLY A 239 6.61 0.28 0.30
N ASN A 240 6.51 -0.33 -0.89
CA ASN A 240 5.24 -0.82 -1.44
C ASN A 240 4.98 -2.29 -1.05
N SER A 241 4.02 -2.51 -0.14
CA SER A 241 3.66 -3.83 0.38
C SER A 241 2.83 -4.71 -0.57
N GLY A 242 2.49 -4.18 -1.75
CA GLY A 242 1.76 -4.88 -2.80
C GLY A 242 0.31 -4.39 -2.97
N GLY A 243 -0.59 -5.32 -3.29
CA GLY A 243 -2.00 -5.05 -3.53
C GLY A 243 -2.61 -6.13 -4.41
N LEU A 244 -3.44 -5.73 -5.37
CA LEU A 244 -4.06 -6.64 -6.33
C LEU A 244 -3.00 -7.25 -7.26
N MET A 245 -3.16 -8.54 -7.61
CA MET A 245 -2.17 -9.32 -8.36
C MET A 245 -2.25 -9.10 -9.88
N ASP A 246 -3.43 -8.79 -10.41
CA ASP A 246 -3.67 -8.48 -11.81
C ASP A 246 -2.99 -7.17 -12.24
N ILE A 247 -2.88 -6.20 -11.34
CA ILE A 247 -2.26 -4.90 -11.60
C ILE A 247 -0.76 -5.00 -11.99
N PRO A 248 0.14 -5.62 -11.21
CA PRO A 248 1.53 -5.78 -11.62
C PRO A 248 1.67 -6.64 -12.89
N ILE A 249 0.74 -7.58 -13.14
CA ILE A 249 0.73 -8.37 -14.37
C ILE A 249 0.48 -7.46 -15.58
N ASN A 250 -0.56 -6.62 -15.51
CA ASN A 250 -0.89 -5.68 -16.56
C ASN A 250 0.23 -4.65 -16.76
N MET A 251 0.84 -4.14 -15.69
CA MET A 251 1.98 -3.23 -15.78
C MET A 251 3.21 -3.90 -16.42
N ALA A 252 3.50 -5.16 -16.09
CA ALA A 252 4.62 -5.89 -16.70
C ALA A 252 4.35 -6.19 -18.18
N ASN A 253 3.10 -6.49 -18.55
CA ASN A 253 2.69 -6.70 -19.94
C ASN A 253 3.01 -5.50 -20.84
N GLU A 254 2.91 -4.27 -20.31
CA GLU A 254 3.23 -3.04 -21.05
C GLU A 254 4.72 -2.89 -21.39
N LEU A 255 5.55 -3.61 -20.66
CA LEU A 255 7.00 -3.52 -20.73
C LEU A 255 7.63 -4.76 -21.38
N LEU A 256 6.87 -5.83 -21.60
CA LEU A 256 7.41 -7.11 -22.06
C LEU A 256 7.00 -7.42 -23.52
N PRO A 257 7.91 -8.04 -24.30
CA PRO A 257 7.59 -8.67 -25.59
C PRO A 257 6.53 -9.75 -25.46
N ALA A 258 5.85 -10.07 -26.58
CA ALA A 258 4.86 -11.14 -26.61
C ALA A 258 5.44 -12.49 -26.15
N ASN A 259 4.58 -13.31 -25.55
CA ASN A 259 4.88 -14.69 -25.12
C ASN A 259 5.97 -14.79 -24.04
N ARG A 260 6.16 -13.75 -23.23
CA ARG A 260 6.97 -13.84 -22.01
C ARG A 260 6.10 -14.16 -20.81
N LEU A 261 6.48 -15.19 -20.06
CA LEU A 261 5.87 -15.50 -18.77
C LEU A 261 6.13 -14.32 -17.81
N ILE A 262 5.09 -13.88 -17.11
CA ILE A 262 5.17 -12.79 -16.13
C ILE A 262 5.24 -13.40 -14.73
N VAL A 263 4.31 -14.31 -14.43
CA VAL A 263 4.19 -15.02 -13.17
C VAL A 263 3.30 -16.24 -13.41
N TYR A 264 3.47 -17.30 -12.64
CA TYR A 264 2.44 -18.32 -12.52
C TYR A 264 2.14 -18.64 -11.05
N ALA A 265 0.93 -19.11 -10.79
CA ALA A 265 0.51 -19.53 -9.46
C ALA A 265 -0.05 -20.94 -9.49
N GLU A 266 0.23 -21.73 -8.45
CA GLU A 266 -0.29 -23.08 -8.28
C GLU A 266 -0.40 -23.44 -6.79
N GLY A 267 -1.35 -24.30 -6.46
CA GLY A 267 -1.63 -24.71 -5.10
C GLY A 267 -2.37 -26.04 -5.03
N LYS A 268 -2.65 -26.51 -3.81
CA LYS A 268 -3.31 -27.80 -3.60
C LYS A 268 -4.69 -27.89 -4.27
N ALA A 269 -5.46 -26.81 -4.19
CA ALA A 269 -6.80 -26.68 -4.77
C ALA A 269 -6.87 -25.55 -5.80
N PHE A 270 -5.71 -25.03 -6.20
CA PHE A 270 -5.56 -23.95 -7.16
C PHE A 270 -4.79 -24.53 -8.34
N GLU A 271 -5.49 -24.79 -9.44
CA GLU A 271 -4.85 -25.25 -10.67
C GLU A 271 -3.82 -24.24 -11.14
N ARG A 272 -2.79 -24.72 -11.86
CA ARG A 272 -1.75 -23.84 -12.33
C ARG A 272 -2.33 -22.80 -13.31
N GLU A 273 -2.14 -21.53 -12.99
CA GLU A 273 -2.52 -20.40 -13.84
C GLU A 273 -1.28 -19.60 -14.23
N ASP A 274 -1.02 -19.51 -15.54
CA ASP A 274 0.11 -18.76 -16.10
C ASP A 274 -0.38 -17.41 -16.62
N ALA A 275 0.28 -16.33 -16.18
CA ALA A 275 0.11 -15.00 -16.75
C ALA A 275 1.21 -14.74 -17.79
N ILE A 276 0.82 -14.60 -19.06
CA ILE A 276 1.73 -14.44 -20.19
C ILE A 276 1.46 -13.10 -20.86
N SER A 277 2.53 -12.38 -21.19
CA SER A 277 2.47 -11.12 -21.92
C SER A 277 2.01 -11.28 -23.37
N ASN A 278 1.21 -10.33 -23.85
CA ASN A 278 0.66 -10.31 -25.20
C ASN A 278 1.49 -9.46 -26.19
N GLY A 279 2.48 -8.70 -25.71
CA GLY A 279 3.36 -7.86 -26.53
C GLY A 279 2.68 -6.66 -27.19
N THR A 280 1.58 -6.17 -26.62
CA THR A 280 0.87 -4.97 -27.11
C THR A 280 1.36 -3.67 -26.46
N GLY A 281 2.25 -3.75 -25.47
CA GLY A 281 2.76 -2.62 -24.72
C GLY A 281 3.56 -1.62 -25.55
N THR A 282 3.48 -0.33 -25.24
CA THR A 282 4.21 0.71 -26.00
C THR A 282 5.67 0.87 -25.56
N PHE A 283 6.01 0.42 -24.35
CA PHE A 283 7.29 0.71 -23.70
C PHE A 283 8.16 -0.54 -23.57
N GLN A 284 8.10 -1.46 -24.55
CA GLN A 284 8.82 -2.73 -24.53
C GLN A 284 10.35 -2.58 -24.69
N ASP A 285 10.82 -1.50 -25.31
CA ASP A 285 12.25 -1.31 -25.61
C ASP A 285 12.92 -0.22 -24.76
N ALA A 286 12.15 0.53 -23.96
CA ALA A 286 12.70 1.64 -23.16
C ALA A 286 13.58 1.14 -22.01
N PRO A 287 14.81 1.62 -21.80
CA PRO A 287 15.62 1.20 -20.65
C PRO A 287 14.88 1.39 -19.32
N LEU A 288 14.92 0.36 -18.48
CA LEU A 288 14.11 0.26 -17.28
C LEU A 288 14.97 -0.13 -16.07
N ILE A 289 14.77 0.59 -14.97
CA ILE A 289 15.24 0.20 -13.64
C ILE A 289 14.07 0.17 -12.67
N VAL A 290 14.03 -0.84 -11.81
CA VAL A 290 13.06 -0.94 -10.70
C VAL A 290 13.80 -0.76 -9.38
N LEU A 291 13.35 0.16 -8.54
CA LEU A 291 13.91 0.36 -7.20
C LEU A 291 13.15 -0.45 -6.17
N THR A 292 13.87 -1.21 -5.34
CA THR A 292 13.28 -2.05 -4.29
C THR A 292 13.97 -1.88 -2.95
N ASP A 293 13.25 -2.22 -1.89
CA ASP A 293 13.76 -2.30 -0.53
C ASP A 293 13.09 -3.44 0.26
N GLU A 294 13.47 -3.59 1.53
CA GLU A 294 12.97 -4.63 2.43
C GLU A 294 11.45 -4.62 2.64
N TRP A 295 10.77 -3.52 2.29
CA TRP A 295 9.32 -3.34 2.42
C TRP A 295 8.56 -3.55 1.10
N SER A 296 9.28 -3.71 -0.01
CA SER A 296 8.72 -4.10 -1.29
C SER A 296 8.21 -5.54 -1.18
N ALA A 297 6.91 -5.79 -1.32
CA ALA A 297 6.33 -7.12 -1.08
C ALA A 297 5.24 -7.49 -2.10
N SER A 298 4.95 -8.79 -2.23
CA SER A 298 3.79 -9.33 -2.95
C SER A 298 3.73 -8.84 -4.40
N SER A 299 2.72 -8.04 -4.79
CA SER A 299 2.60 -7.48 -6.14
C SER A 299 3.85 -6.72 -6.61
N SER A 300 4.58 -6.06 -5.69
CA SER A 300 5.86 -5.42 -6.01
C SER A 300 6.92 -6.45 -6.45
N GLU A 301 6.91 -7.62 -5.83
CA GLU A 301 7.85 -8.72 -6.11
C GLU A 301 7.46 -9.48 -7.38
N ILE A 302 6.16 -9.57 -7.69
CA ILE A 302 5.67 -10.06 -8.99
C ILE A 302 6.20 -9.16 -10.11
N PHE A 303 6.02 -7.84 -10.00
CA PHE A 303 6.52 -6.90 -11.00
C PHE A 303 8.05 -6.94 -11.12
N ALA A 304 8.77 -6.84 -9.99
CA ALA A 304 10.23 -6.88 -9.99
C ALA A 304 10.77 -8.22 -10.53
N GLY A 305 10.18 -9.35 -10.14
CA GLY A 305 10.55 -10.67 -10.64
C GLY A 305 10.27 -10.86 -12.12
N ALA A 306 9.14 -10.35 -12.63
CA ALA A 306 8.82 -10.39 -14.05
C ALA A 306 9.83 -9.59 -14.89
N ILE A 307 10.25 -8.42 -14.40
CA ILE A 307 11.25 -7.58 -15.07
C ILE A 307 12.65 -8.20 -15.00
N GLN A 308 13.07 -8.70 -13.83
CA GLN A 308 14.39 -9.28 -13.61
C GLN A 308 14.58 -10.57 -14.41
N ASP A 309 13.64 -11.52 -14.28
CA ASP A 309 13.78 -12.86 -14.83
C ASP A 309 13.67 -12.90 -16.36
N ASN A 310 12.94 -11.95 -16.96
CA ASN A 310 12.91 -11.79 -18.42
C ASN A 310 14.06 -10.93 -18.95
N ASP A 311 14.98 -10.48 -18.11
CA ASP A 311 16.06 -9.55 -18.46
C ASP A 311 15.55 -8.30 -19.16
N ARG A 312 14.39 -7.81 -18.70
CA ARG A 312 13.78 -6.61 -19.25
C ARG A 312 14.35 -5.34 -18.62
N GLY A 313 14.83 -5.41 -17.38
CA GLY A 313 15.42 -4.28 -16.68
C GLY A 313 16.18 -4.74 -15.45
N LEU A 314 16.85 -3.77 -14.81
CA LEU A 314 17.66 -4.04 -13.63
C LEU A 314 16.91 -3.68 -12.34
N ILE A 315 17.10 -4.49 -11.31
CA ILE A 315 16.61 -4.24 -9.96
C ILE A 315 17.73 -3.59 -9.14
N VAL A 316 17.46 -2.42 -8.56
CA VAL A 316 18.45 -1.64 -7.81
C VAL A 316 17.93 -1.33 -6.40
N GLY A 317 18.75 -1.56 -5.37
CA GLY A 317 18.39 -1.25 -4.00
C GLY A 317 18.71 -2.38 -3.04
N ARG A 318 17.71 -2.88 -2.31
CA ARG A 318 17.87 -3.97 -1.33
C ARG A 318 16.89 -5.11 -1.61
N ARG A 319 17.19 -6.28 -1.04
CA ARG A 319 16.36 -7.48 -1.12
C ARG A 319 14.95 -7.19 -0.59
N THR A 320 13.95 -7.63 -1.33
CA THR A 320 12.53 -7.44 -1.03
C THR A 320 12.08 -8.22 0.21
N PHE A 321 10.79 -8.16 0.53
CA PHE A 321 10.22 -8.78 1.73
C PHE A 321 10.21 -10.31 1.71
N GLY A 322 9.95 -10.94 0.56
CA GLY A 322 9.85 -12.38 0.39
C GLY A 322 8.45 -12.96 0.57
N LYS A 323 7.41 -12.33 0.03
CA LYS A 323 6.03 -12.86 0.05
C LYS A 323 5.66 -13.46 -1.31
N GLY A 324 5.84 -14.78 -1.44
CA GLY A 324 5.53 -15.61 -2.61
C GLY A 324 4.16 -16.31 -2.55
N LEU A 325 3.18 -15.74 -1.87
CA LEU A 325 1.89 -16.37 -1.58
C LEU A 325 0.73 -15.60 -2.23
N VAL A 326 -0.24 -16.35 -2.76
CA VAL A 326 -1.50 -15.82 -3.29
C VAL A 326 -2.58 -15.99 -2.24
N GLN A 327 -3.26 -14.89 -1.93
CA GLN A 327 -4.34 -14.87 -0.96
C GLN A 327 -5.67 -14.56 -1.64
N GLN A 328 -6.71 -15.25 -1.21
CA GLN A 328 -8.08 -15.00 -1.64
C GLN A 328 -8.91 -14.51 -0.45
N GLN A 329 -9.70 -13.46 -0.68
CA GLN A 329 -10.66 -12.97 0.30
C GLN A 329 -12.00 -13.70 0.13
N ILE A 330 -12.43 -14.40 1.18
CA ILE A 330 -13.65 -15.19 1.23
C ILE A 330 -14.61 -14.49 2.19
N PRO A 331 -15.68 -13.83 1.70
CA PRO A 331 -16.62 -13.12 2.56
C PRO A 331 -17.52 -14.11 3.32
N PHE A 332 -17.88 -13.74 4.54
CA PHE A 332 -18.87 -14.42 5.37
C PHE A 332 -20.20 -13.67 5.37
N ARG A 333 -21.26 -14.32 5.86
CA ARG A 333 -22.63 -13.79 5.83
C ARG A 333 -22.87 -12.64 6.80
N ASP A 334 -22.07 -12.55 7.85
CA ASP A 334 -22.08 -11.50 8.86
C ASP A 334 -21.35 -10.22 8.41
N GLY A 335 -20.81 -10.20 7.19
CA GLY A 335 -20.05 -9.08 6.64
C GLY A 335 -18.57 -9.10 7.00
N SER A 336 -18.08 -10.10 7.74
CA SER A 336 -16.65 -10.36 7.92
C SER A 336 -16.05 -11.07 6.71
N ALA A 337 -14.73 -11.26 6.68
CA ALA A 337 -14.08 -12.07 5.66
C ALA A 337 -12.86 -12.82 6.19
N VAL A 338 -12.52 -13.94 5.55
CA VAL A 338 -11.22 -14.59 5.72
C VAL A 338 -10.35 -14.29 4.50
N ARG A 339 -9.15 -13.79 4.73
CA ARG A 339 -8.10 -13.72 3.71
C ARG A 339 -7.23 -14.96 3.85
N LEU A 340 -7.41 -15.93 2.96
CA LEU A 340 -6.78 -17.25 3.04
C LEU A 340 -5.69 -17.40 1.98
N THR A 341 -4.54 -17.95 2.36
CA THR A 341 -3.51 -18.37 1.41
C THR A 341 -3.94 -19.60 0.64
N VAL A 342 -4.08 -19.48 -0.69
CA VAL A 342 -4.61 -20.56 -1.56
C VAL A 342 -3.59 -21.13 -2.54
N ALA A 343 -2.54 -20.38 -2.86
CA ALA A 343 -1.49 -20.79 -3.79
C ALA A 343 -0.14 -20.15 -3.46
N ARG A 344 0.92 -20.71 -4.06
CA ARG A 344 2.23 -20.05 -4.18
C ARG A 344 2.34 -19.50 -5.60
N TYR A 345 3.02 -18.37 -5.74
CA TYR A 345 3.41 -17.89 -7.05
C TYR A 345 4.91 -18.04 -7.27
N TYR A 346 5.28 -18.06 -8.54
CA TYR A 346 6.62 -18.31 -9.03
C TYR A 346 6.94 -17.30 -10.13
N THR A 347 8.16 -16.79 -10.11
CA THR A 347 8.64 -15.86 -11.14
C THR A 347 8.99 -16.63 -12.42
N PRO A 348 9.27 -15.93 -13.55
CA PRO A 348 9.50 -16.59 -14.84
C PRO A 348 10.64 -17.63 -14.87
N SER A 349 11.66 -17.49 -14.01
CA SER A 349 12.73 -18.50 -13.87
C SER A 349 12.29 -19.77 -13.14
N GLY A 350 11.04 -19.86 -12.67
CA GLY A 350 10.49 -20.98 -11.90
C GLY A 350 10.77 -20.92 -10.40
N ARG A 351 11.32 -19.81 -9.89
CA ARG A 351 11.66 -19.69 -8.47
C ARG A 351 10.49 -19.21 -7.62
N CYS A 352 10.27 -19.90 -6.51
CA CYS A 352 9.41 -19.41 -5.44
C CYS A 352 10.23 -18.46 -4.55
N ILE A 353 9.76 -17.22 -4.40
CA ILE A 353 10.47 -16.19 -3.62
C ILE A 353 10.00 -16.13 -2.17
N GLN A 354 9.04 -16.97 -1.77
CA GLN A 354 8.51 -17.03 -0.41
C GLN A 354 9.64 -17.33 0.58
N LYS A 355 9.85 -16.42 1.54
CA LYS A 355 10.77 -16.67 2.65
C LYS A 355 10.23 -17.75 3.57
N GLU A 356 11.13 -18.49 4.19
CA GLU A 356 10.79 -19.59 5.08
C GLU A 356 9.99 -19.13 6.30
N TYR A 357 9.05 -19.97 6.74
CA TYR A 357 8.33 -19.81 7.99
C TYR A 357 8.06 -21.18 8.61
N GLU A 358 8.10 -21.23 9.94
CA GLU A 358 7.76 -22.42 10.72
C GLU A 358 6.39 -22.21 11.37
N LEU A 359 5.55 -23.24 11.32
CA LEU A 359 4.22 -23.22 11.96
C LEU A 359 4.37 -23.08 13.48
N GLY A 360 3.54 -22.23 14.07
CA GLY A 360 3.64 -21.89 15.49
C GLY A 360 4.78 -20.93 15.86
N LYS A 361 5.57 -20.44 14.89
CA LYS A 361 6.64 -19.45 15.09
C LYS A 361 6.46 -18.19 14.24
N ALA A 362 5.25 -17.63 14.27
CA ALA A 362 4.94 -16.39 13.53
C ALA A 362 5.83 -15.20 13.95
N ASP A 363 6.34 -15.21 15.18
CA ASP A 363 7.26 -14.18 15.68
C ASP A 363 8.58 -14.15 14.90
N ASP A 364 9.16 -15.31 14.56
CA ASP A 364 10.41 -15.39 13.80
C ASP A 364 10.22 -14.80 12.39
N TYR A 365 9.08 -15.11 11.76
CA TYR A 365 8.71 -14.56 10.46
C TYR A 365 8.57 -13.03 10.48
N SER A 366 7.96 -12.51 11.56
CA SER A 366 7.75 -11.08 11.78
C SER A 366 9.06 -10.35 12.10
N MET A 367 10.00 -11.04 12.76
CA MET A 367 11.30 -10.50 13.14
C MET A 367 12.35 -10.58 12.04
N ASP A 368 12.08 -11.22 10.90
CA ASP A 368 13.02 -11.37 9.78
C ASP A 368 13.69 -10.05 9.36
N ILE A 369 12.92 -8.98 9.11
CA ILE A 369 13.47 -7.65 8.77
C ILE A 369 14.44 -7.14 9.86
N VAL A 370 14.07 -7.32 11.13
CA VAL A 370 14.91 -6.91 12.27
C VAL A 370 16.17 -7.76 12.34
N ASN A 371 16.07 -9.06 12.08
CA ASN A 371 17.20 -9.97 12.07
C ASN A 371 18.16 -9.62 10.92
N ARG A 372 17.63 -9.36 9.71
CA ARG A 372 18.37 -8.87 8.54
C ARG A 372 19.13 -7.58 8.82
N TYR A 373 18.46 -6.64 9.49
CA TYR A 373 19.09 -5.42 9.97
C TYR A 373 20.24 -5.71 10.95
N LYS A 374 19.99 -6.54 11.97
CA LYS A 374 20.96 -6.86 13.04
C LYS A 374 22.19 -7.59 12.52
N HIS A 375 22.05 -8.46 11.52
CA HIS A 375 23.18 -9.21 10.95
C HIS A 375 23.86 -8.51 9.77
N GLY A 376 23.52 -7.24 9.50
CA GLY A 376 24.27 -6.39 8.59
C GLY A 376 23.81 -6.39 7.13
N GLU A 377 22.75 -7.13 6.77
CA GLU A 377 22.29 -7.27 5.38
C GLU A 377 22.00 -5.91 4.72
N PHE A 378 21.50 -4.95 5.49
CA PHE A 378 21.11 -3.65 4.97
C PHE A 378 22.32 -2.78 4.66
N PHE A 379 23.50 -3.13 5.16
CA PHE A 379 24.69 -2.28 5.13
C PHE A 379 25.81 -2.87 4.28
N ASN A 380 25.87 -4.19 4.12
CA ASN A 380 26.95 -4.85 3.40
C ASN A 380 26.42 -6.03 2.56
N ALA A 381 26.87 -6.13 1.31
CA ALA A 381 26.51 -7.21 0.40
C ALA A 381 27.00 -8.59 0.89
N ASP A 382 28.15 -8.66 1.55
CA ASP A 382 28.74 -9.89 2.10
C ASP A 382 27.93 -10.45 3.28
N SER A 383 27.09 -9.62 3.90
CA SER A 383 26.15 -10.04 4.94
C SER A 383 24.89 -10.71 4.37
N ILE A 384 24.71 -10.72 3.05
CA ILE A 384 23.54 -11.33 2.40
C ILE A 384 23.75 -12.84 2.29
N LYS A 385 22.86 -13.59 2.91
CA LYS A 385 22.88 -15.06 2.90
C LYS A 385 21.86 -15.58 1.90
N GLN A 386 22.34 -15.94 0.71
CA GLN A 386 21.52 -16.61 -0.30
C GLN A 386 21.47 -18.11 -0.07
N ASN A 387 20.33 -18.72 -0.35
CA ASN A 387 20.20 -20.17 -0.34
C ASN A 387 20.80 -20.74 -1.63
N LYS A 388 21.98 -21.36 -1.52
CA LYS A 388 22.72 -21.93 -2.67
C LYS A 388 22.07 -23.17 -3.28
N ASP A 389 21.09 -23.76 -2.60
CA ASP A 389 20.31 -24.89 -3.12
C ASP A 389 19.13 -24.40 -4.00
N LEU A 390 18.85 -23.09 -3.99
CA LEU A 390 17.75 -22.45 -4.71
C LEU A 390 18.26 -21.48 -5.77
N VAL A 391 19.25 -21.91 -6.56
CA VAL A 391 19.80 -21.14 -7.70
C VAL A 391 18.96 -21.42 -8.95
N TYR A 392 18.58 -20.35 -9.64
CA TYR A 392 17.85 -20.33 -10.89
C TYR A 392 18.53 -19.35 -11.84
N HIS A 393 18.06 -19.28 -13.08
CA HIS A 393 18.66 -18.43 -14.10
C HIS A 393 17.57 -17.65 -14.84
N THR A 394 17.84 -16.36 -15.07
CA THR A 394 17.02 -15.53 -15.94
C THR A 394 17.06 -16.02 -17.39
N VAL A 395 16.24 -15.45 -18.27
CA VAL A 395 16.20 -15.79 -19.72
C VAL A 395 17.57 -15.73 -20.39
N ASN A 396 18.41 -14.75 -20.02
CA ASN A 396 19.77 -14.56 -20.54
C ASN A 396 20.84 -15.26 -19.68
N GLY A 397 20.46 -16.02 -18.66
CA GLY A 397 21.37 -16.84 -17.88
C GLY A 397 21.99 -16.16 -16.66
N ARG A 398 21.46 -15.03 -16.17
CA ARG A 398 21.95 -14.43 -14.92
C ARG A 398 21.51 -15.25 -13.72
N GLU A 399 22.41 -15.48 -12.77
CA GLU A 399 22.08 -16.20 -11.54
C GLU A 399 21.09 -15.40 -10.69
N VAL A 400 20.01 -16.06 -10.30
CA VAL A 400 18.97 -15.52 -9.41
C VAL A 400 18.55 -16.57 -8.38
N TYR A 401 18.02 -16.12 -7.24
CA TYR A 401 17.80 -16.99 -6.07
C TYR A 401 16.34 -17.01 -5.64
N GLY A 402 15.85 -18.19 -5.22
CA GLY A 402 14.56 -18.34 -4.54
C GLY A 402 14.64 -18.21 -3.01
N GLY A 403 13.51 -18.35 -2.32
CA GLY A 403 13.45 -18.58 -0.87
C GLY A 403 13.65 -17.36 0.04
N GLY A 404 13.59 -16.13 -0.47
CA GLY A 404 13.86 -14.95 0.36
C GLY A 404 13.59 -13.58 -0.26
N GLY A 405 12.68 -13.49 -1.22
CA GLY A 405 12.42 -12.27 -1.99
C GLY A 405 13.31 -12.12 -3.23
N ILE A 406 13.07 -11.05 -3.97
CA ILE A 406 13.86 -10.60 -5.11
C ILE A 406 15.13 -9.93 -4.57
N MET A 407 16.27 -10.53 -4.87
CA MET A 407 17.58 -9.92 -4.66
C MET A 407 17.86 -8.90 -5.77
N PRO A 408 18.30 -7.67 -5.45
CA PRO A 408 18.63 -6.68 -6.48
C PRO A 408 19.86 -7.10 -7.28
N ASP A 409 19.89 -6.72 -8.56
CA ASP A 409 21.06 -6.85 -9.42
C ASP A 409 22.19 -5.91 -8.96
N ILE A 410 21.80 -4.74 -8.44
CA ILE A 410 22.72 -3.75 -7.88
C ILE A 410 22.29 -3.45 -6.45
N PHE A 411 23.05 -4.01 -5.50
CA PHE A 411 22.87 -3.71 -4.09
C PHE A 411 23.29 -2.27 -3.78
N VAL A 412 22.41 -1.54 -3.11
CA VAL A 412 22.68 -0.21 -2.55
C VAL A 412 22.46 -0.25 -1.04
N PRO A 413 23.52 -0.06 -0.23
CA PRO A 413 23.40 -0.11 1.22
C PRO A 413 22.48 1.01 1.72
N ARG A 414 21.84 0.76 2.86
CA ARG A 414 21.03 1.75 3.56
C ARG A 414 21.93 2.87 4.08
N ASP A 415 21.71 4.08 3.60
CA ASP A 415 22.39 5.25 4.14
C ASP A 415 21.80 5.60 5.51
N THR A 416 22.66 5.54 6.53
CA THR A 416 22.34 5.97 7.90
C THR A 416 23.14 7.21 8.29
N THR A 417 23.89 7.79 7.35
CA THR A 417 24.63 9.03 7.55
C THR A 417 23.68 10.13 7.97
N GLY A 418 24.00 10.81 9.06
CA GLY A 418 23.15 11.88 9.59
C GLY A 418 21.96 11.40 10.44
N TYR A 419 21.64 10.10 10.53
CA TYR A 419 20.56 9.63 11.39
C TYR A 419 21.00 9.64 12.86
N THR A 420 20.42 10.55 13.64
CA THR A 420 20.68 10.66 15.08
C THR A 420 19.41 10.40 15.87
N SER A 421 19.54 10.08 17.16
CA SER A 421 18.38 10.00 18.05
C SER A 421 17.55 11.30 18.07
N TYR A 422 18.17 12.47 17.88
CA TYR A 422 17.42 13.71 17.77
C TYR A 422 16.54 13.72 16.51
N PHE A 423 17.09 13.37 15.35
CA PHE A 423 16.33 13.27 14.11
C PHE A 423 15.20 12.24 14.20
N ASN A 424 15.50 11.06 14.74
CA ASN A 424 14.49 10.01 14.92
C ASN A 424 13.34 10.47 15.81
N ASN A 425 13.62 11.16 16.93
CA ASN A 425 12.58 11.67 17.81
C ASN A 425 11.68 12.70 17.11
N VAL A 426 12.26 13.67 16.39
CA VAL A 426 11.44 14.70 15.72
C VAL A 426 10.61 14.16 14.55
N VAL A 427 11.05 13.07 13.92
CA VAL A 427 10.29 12.36 12.88
C VAL A 427 9.19 11.51 13.51
N ASN A 428 9.52 10.66 14.50
CA ASN A 428 8.59 9.73 15.12
C ASN A 428 7.47 10.45 15.89
N GLU A 429 7.77 11.58 16.54
CA GLU A 429 6.76 12.41 17.19
C GLU A 429 6.00 13.31 16.20
N GLY A 430 6.30 13.23 14.90
CA GLY A 430 5.67 14.01 13.83
C GLY A 430 5.98 15.51 13.87
N VAL A 431 6.83 15.98 14.79
CA VAL A 431 7.10 17.40 15.04
C VAL A 431 7.63 18.11 13.79
N ILE A 432 8.42 17.43 12.96
CA ILE A 432 8.93 17.98 11.70
C ILE A 432 7.81 18.34 10.72
N TYR A 433 6.79 17.48 10.59
CA TYR A 433 5.64 17.70 9.73
C TYR A 433 4.73 18.80 10.31
N GLN A 434 4.52 18.79 11.63
CA GLN A 434 3.74 19.83 12.31
C GLN A 434 4.35 21.23 12.12
N TYR A 435 5.68 21.35 12.28
CA TYR A 435 6.37 22.61 12.05
C TYR A 435 6.30 23.03 10.58
N ALA A 436 6.52 22.12 9.62
CA ALA A 436 6.42 22.45 8.20
C ALA A 436 5.03 22.98 7.83
N PHE A 437 3.96 22.39 8.38
CA PHE A 437 2.62 22.91 8.22
C PHE A 437 2.45 24.30 8.87
N ALA A 438 2.87 24.47 10.13
CA ALA A 438 2.75 25.74 10.85
C ALA A 438 3.52 26.87 10.16
N TYR A 439 4.72 26.58 9.66
CA TYR A 439 5.52 27.49 8.85
C TYR A 439 4.80 27.86 7.55
N THR A 440 4.24 26.86 6.86
CA THR A 440 3.49 27.09 5.62
C THR A 440 2.27 27.97 5.88
N ASP A 441 1.47 27.67 6.91
CA ASP A 441 0.26 28.41 7.24
C ASP A 441 0.56 29.87 7.67
N LYS A 442 1.66 30.08 8.41
CA LYS A 442 2.13 31.41 8.78
C LYS A 442 2.56 32.25 7.58
N ASN A 443 3.21 31.62 6.58
CA ASN A 443 3.83 32.29 5.44
C ASN A 443 3.06 32.10 4.12
N ARG A 444 1.82 31.60 4.17
CA ARG A 444 1.08 31.10 2.99
C ARG A 444 0.98 32.11 1.86
N ASP A 445 0.64 33.37 2.16
CA ASP A 445 0.47 34.43 1.15
C ASP A 445 1.77 34.71 0.38
N LYS A 446 2.91 34.67 1.07
CA LYS A 446 4.23 34.85 0.47
C LYS A 446 4.59 33.61 -0.36
N LEU A 447 4.49 32.42 0.22
CA LEU A 447 4.86 31.17 -0.45
C LEU A 447 4.00 30.87 -1.68
N ALA A 448 2.72 31.27 -1.68
CA ALA A 448 1.79 31.05 -2.79
C ALA A 448 2.21 31.75 -4.11
N GLN A 449 3.13 32.70 -4.04
CA GLN A 449 3.72 33.38 -5.20
C GLN A 449 4.70 32.48 -5.97
N ALA A 450 5.32 31.50 -5.30
CA ALA A 450 6.16 30.50 -5.93
C ALA A 450 5.29 29.35 -6.48
N LYS A 451 5.16 29.28 -7.81
CA LYS A 451 4.43 28.21 -8.50
C LYS A 451 5.29 27.02 -8.92
N THR A 452 6.61 27.13 -8.75
CA THR A 452 7.57 26.08 -9.10
C THR A 452 8.58 25.89 -7.98
N LEU A 453 9.22 24.72 -7.95
CA LEU A 453 10.22 24.39 -6.94
C LEU A 453 11.41 25.35 -6.96
N ASP A 454 11.87 25.74 -8.15
CA ASP A 454 12.98 26.68 -8.35
C ASP A 454 12.70 28.07 -7.78
N LYS A 455 11.42 28.48 -7.75
CA LYS A 455 10.99 29.74 -7.14
C LYS A 455 10.76 29.59 -5.63
N LEU A 456 10.36 28.41 -5.17
CA LEU A 456 10.03 28.15 -3.77
C LEU A 456 11.29 27.97 -2.92
N LEU A 457 12.25 27.16 -3.37
CA LEU A 457 13.44 26.82 -2.59
C LEU A 457 14.25 28.04 -2.12
N PRO A 458 14.49 29.09 -2.93
CA PRO A 458 15.18 30.29 -2.48
C PRO A 458 14.47 31.03 -1.34
N MET A 459 13.16 30.80 -1.15
CA MET A 459 12.38 31.39 -0.07
C MET A 459 12.52 30.63 1.25
N LEU A 460 13.13 29.43 1.21
CA LEU A 460 13.23 28.47 2.30
C LEU A 460 14.68 28.38 2.81
N ASP A 461 15.18 29.47 3.41
CA ASP A 461 16.55 29.52 3.94
C ASP A 461 16.81 28.40 4.96
N ALA A 462 17.86 27.63 4.70
CA ALA A 462 18.19 26.43 5.45
C ALA A 462 18.57 26.73 6.92
N ASN A 463 19.30 27.83 7.16
CA ASN A 463 19.72 28.20 8.51
C ASN A 463 18.52 28.63 9.36
N THR A 464 17.72 29.53 8.81
CA THR A 464 16.52 30.06 9.47
C THR A 464 15.53 28.93 9.75
N LEU A 465 15.25 28.09 8.76
CA LEU A 465 14.36 26.94 8.94
C LEU A 465 14.83 26.01 10.05
N LEU A 466 16.12 25.68 10.09
CA LEU A 466 16.65 24.79 11.13
C LEU A 466 16.55 25.43 12.52
N THR A 467 16.94 26.69 12.67
CA THR A 467 16.92 27.37 13.97
C THR A 467 15.49 27.50 14.51
N ASP A 468 14.56 27.95 13.67
CA ASP A 468 13.15 28.10 14.04
C ASP A 468 12.51 26.74 14.36
N PHE A 469 12.84 25.70 13.58
CA PHE A 469 12.38 24.34 13.84
C PHE A 469 12.90 23.80 15.17
N VAL A 470 14.17 24.00 15.50
CA VAL A 470 14.75 23.53 16.77
C VAL A 470 14.07 24.20 17.96
N GLN A 471 13.74 25.49 17.85
CA GLN A 471 12.95 26.19 18.87
C GLN A 471 11.53 25.63 18.98
N TYR A 472 10.86 25.38 17.86
CA TYR A 472 9.54 24.77 17.83
C TYR A 472 9.55 23.36 18.46
N ALA A 473 10.54 22.53 18.13
CA ALA A 473 10.69 21.19 18.69
C ALA A 473 10.91 21.22 20.21
N ALA A 474 11.68 22.20 20.71
CA ALA A 474 11.86 22.41 22.15
C ALA A 474 10.53 22.75 22.85
N GLN A 475 9.68 23.56 22.25
CA GLN A 475 8.34 23.87 22.77
C GLN A 475 7.40 22.65 22.78
N LYS A 476 7.65 21.68 21.90
CA LYS A 476 6.94 20.39 21.85
C LYS A 476 7.55 19.32 22.76
N GLY A 477 8.57 19.65 23.56
CA GLY A 477 9.17 18.76 24.55
C GLY A 477 10.45 18.04 24.07
N ILE A 478 10.86 18.23 22.81
CA ILE A 478 12.09 17.62 22.28
C ILE A 478 13.27 18.54 22.58
N ARG A 479 14.04 18.19 23.63
CA ARG A 479 15.22 18.95 24.05
C ARG A 479 16.26 19.08 22.90
N PRO A 480 16.71 20.29 22.55
CA PRO A 480 17.76 20.50 21.57
C PRO A 480 19.07 19.76 21.91
N ARG A 481 19.69 19.14 20.90
CA ARG A 481 20.98 18.45 21.01
C ARG A 481 21.93 18.97 19.92
N PRO A 482 22.70 20.05 20.17
CA PRO A 482 23.42 20.77 19.11
C PRO A 482 24.31 19.89 18.22
N VAL A 483 25.05 18.95 18.81
CA VAL A 483 25.90 18.00 18.06
C VAL A 483 25.07 17.12 17.11
N TYR A 484 23.97 16.55 17.61
CA TYR A 484 23.10 15.68 16.81
C TYR A 484 22.32 16.45 15.75
N ILE A 485 21.88 17.66 16.09
CA ILE A 485 21.27 18.59 15.13
C ILE A 485 22.25 18.89 13.99
N ASN A 486 23.53 19.14 14.30
CA ASN A 486 24.53 19.43 13.29
C ASN A 486 24.79 18.21 12.38
N ILE A 487 24.90 17.02 12.97
CA ILE A 487 25.05 15.75 12.21
C ILE A 487 23.84 15.50 11.30
N SER A 488 22.63 15.70 11.82
CA SER A 488 21.36 15.50 11.08
C SER A 488 20.91 16.69 10.25
N ARG A 489 21.71 17.77 10.18
CA ARG A 489 21.29 19.05 9.61
C ARG A 489 20.72 18.91 8.20
N LYS A 490 21.43 18.17 7.33
CA LYS A 490 21.01 17.95 5.94
C LYS A 490 19.66 17.24 5.87
N LEU A 491 19.48 16.17 6.66
CA LEU A 491 18.22 15.41 6.72
C LEU A 491 17.06 16.25 7.22
N ILE A 492 17.26 17.00 8.31
CA ILE A 492 16.23 17.87 8.90
C ILE A 492 15.80 18.93 7.88
N VAL A 493 16.75 19.68 7.33
CA VAL A 493 16.45 20.76 6.39
C VAL A 493 15.79 20.21 5.12
N ASN A 494 16.28 19.11 4.55
CA ASN A 494 15.71 18.53 3.35
C ASN A 494 14.25 18.08 3.59
N THR A 495 14.00 17.43 4.73
CA THR A 495 12.65 16.97 5.10
C THR A 495 11.70 18.14 5.34
N LEU A 496 12.18 19.21 5.98
CA LEU A 496 11.41 20.46 6.16
C LEU A 496 11.04 21.10 4.84
N GLN A 497 12.02 21.28 3.94
CA GLN A 497 11.79 21.85 2.61
C GLN A 497 10.83 20.98 1.79
N ALA A 498 10.98 19.65 1.85
CA ALA A 498 10.08 18.70 1.18
C ALA A 498 8.64 18.84 1.68
N TYR A 499 8.40 18.86 2.98
CA TYR A 499 7.03 19.02 3.51
C TYR A 499 6.44 20.39 3.22
N ILE A 500 7.23 21.46 3.27
CA ILE A 500 6.75 22.80 2.86
C ILE A 500 6.41 22.81 1.36
N ALA A 501 7.22 22.18 0.52
CA ALA A 501 6.94 22.01 -0.90
C ALA A 501 5.67 21.18 -1.14
N ARG A 502 5.46 20.10 -0.37
CA ARG A 502 4.21 19.31 -0.40
C ARG A 502 2.98 20.20 -0.18
N ASN A 503 3.02 21.01 0.87
CA ASN A 503 1.90 21.86 1.28
C ASN A 503 1.58 22.98 0.27
N MET A 504 2.56 23.35 -0.58
CA MET A 504 2.43 24.47 -1.52
C MET A 504 2.28 24.04 -2.99
N LEU A 505 2.94 22.96 -3.39
CA LEU A 505 3.10 22.52 -4.78
C LEU A 505 2.68 21.06 -5.02
N GLY A 506 2.33 20.31 -3.96
CA GLY A 506 1.84 18.93 -4.05
C GLY A 506 2.92 17.85 -3.94
N GLU A 507 2.50 16.59 -4.10
CA GLU A 507 3.32 15.39 -3.86
C GLU A 507 4.55 15.29 -4.79
N GLU A 508 4.43 15.68 -6.06
CA GLU A 508 5.59 15.64 -6.98
C GLU A 508 6.75 16.51 -6.47
N ALA A 509 6.45 17.69 -5.91
CA ALA A 509 7.47 18.58 -5.37
C ALA A 509 8.09 18.03 -4.07
N PHE A 510 7.29 17.32 -3.26
CA PHE A 510 7.77 16.61 -2.08
C PHE A 510 8.79 15.54 -2.46
N TYR A 511 8.45 14.64 -3.40
CA TYR A 511 9.34 13.56 -3.82
C TYR A 511 10.61 14.06 -4.51
N LYS A 512 10.51 15.11 -5.35
CA LYS A 512 11.70 15.74 -5.95
C LYS A 512 12.72 16.21 -4.92
N LEU A 513 12.27 16.77 -3.78
CA LEU A 513 13.16 17.19 -2.72
C LEU A 513 13.60 16.04 -1.83
N LEU A 514 12.67 15.16 -1.44
CA LEU A 514 12.98 14.02 -0.59
C LEU A 514 14.08 13.14 -1.22
N LEU A 515 14.01 12.95 -2.53
CA LEU A 515 14.91 12.08 -3.29
C LEU A 515 16.15 12.79 -3.86
N ARG A 516 16.32 14.10 -3.63
CA ARG A 516 17.44 14.88 -4.19
C ARG A 516 18.82 14.29 -3.83
N ASP A 517 18.91 13.72 -2.65
CA ASP A 517 20.13 13.15 -2.08
C ASP A 517 19.99 11.62 -1.86
N ASP A 518 19.08 10.96 -2.57
CA ASP A 518 18.82 9.52 -2.42
C ASP A 518 19.86 8.68 -3.18
N GLU A 519 20.65 7.90 -2.43
CA GLU A 519 21.74 7.10 -2.97
C GLU A 519 21.27 6.01 -3.96
N THR A 520 20.10 5.41 -3.71
CA THR A 520 19.54 4.37 -4.60
C THR A 520 19.12 4.97 -5.94
N LEU A 521 18.43 6.11 -5.94
CA LEU A 521 18.08 6.84 -7.15
C LEU A 521 19.32 7.35 -7.88
N ARG A 522 20.31 7.90 -7.17
CA ARG A 522 21.59 8.33 -7.75
C ARG A 522 22.26 7.17 -8.49
N LYS A 523 22.36 5.99 -7.85
CA LYS A 523 22.97 4.81 -8.47
C LYS A 523 22.20 4.35 -9.70
N ALA A 524 20.86 4.35 -9.65
CA ALA A 524 20.03 4.01 -10.80
C ALA A 524 20.23 4.97 -11.98
N LYS A 525 20.32 6.29 -11.70
CA LYS A 525 20.61 7.30 -12.73
C LYS A 525 21.97 7.08 -13.38
N GLU A 526 23.01 6.81 -12.59
CA GLU A 526 24.36 6.52 -13.11
C GLU A 526 24.36 5.31 -14.04
N VAL A 527 23.64 4.25 -13.68
CA VAL A 527 23.54 3.03 -14.47
C VAL A 527 22.76 3.26 -15.77
N LEU A 528 21.65 4.00 -15.73
CA LEU A 528 20.88 4.33 -16.93
C LEU A 528 21.61 5.30 -17.89
N ALA A 529 22.46 6.17 -17.36
CA ALA A 529 23.21 7.13 -18.16
C ALA A 529 24.38 6.50 -18.96
N ASP A 530 24.86 5.33 -18.53
CA ASP A 530 25.91 4.56 -19.21
C ASP A 530 25.31 3.31 -19.88
N GLU A 531 24.96 3.44 -21.16
CA GLU A 531 24.36 2.37 -21.96
C GLU A 531 25.21 1.10 -21.99
N ASN A 532 26.54 1.21 -22.02
CA ASN A 532 27.43 0.03 -22.01
C ASN A 532 27.36 -0.69 -20.67
N THR A 533 27.38 0.06 -19.56
CA THR A 533 27.22 -0.53 -18.23
C THR A 533 25.83 -1.15 -18.05
N TYR A 534 24.76 -0.46 -18.48
CA TYR A 534 23.41 -0.98 -18.44
C TYR A 534 23.28 -2.31 -19.19
N ASN A 535 23.69 -2.33 -20.46
CA ASN A 535 23.57 -3.51 -21.32
C ASN A 535 24.43 -4.67 -20.81
N ARG A 536 25.65 -4.40 -20.32
CA ARG A 536 26.54 -5.43 -19.74
C ARG A 536 25.95 -6.07 -18.49
N LEU A 537 25.35 -5.27 -17.60
CA LEU A 537 24.69 -5.78 -16.40
C LEU A 537 23.45 -6.60 -16.75
N LEU A 538 22.70 -6.20 -17.79
CA LEU A 538 21.49 -6.89 -18.24
C LEU A 538 21.81 -8.19 -19.00
N SER A 539 22.93 -8.26 -19.72
CA SER A 539 23.35 -9.46 -20.46
C SER A 539 24.04 -10.51 -19.59
N GLY A 540 24.41 -10.18 -18.35
CA GLY A 540 25.15 -11.09 -17.47
C GLY A 540 26.60 -11.34 -17.87
N SER A 541 27.15 -10.52 -18.77
CA SER A 541 28.52 -10.69 -19.25
C SER A 541 29.53 -10.19 -18.21
N SER A 542 30.17 -11.11 -17.49
CA SER A 542 31.39 -10.83 -16.72
C SER A 542 32.55 -10.53 -17.67
N ASN A 543 33.48 -9.65 -17.27
CA ASN A 543 34.68 -9.39 -18.05
C ASN A 543 35.45 -10.71 -18.25
N GLU A 544 35.48 -11.23 -19.48
CA GLU A 544 36.67 -11.93 -19.95
C GLU A 544 37.76 -10.87 -20.14
N ASN A 545 38.70 -10.83 -19.19
CA ASN A 545 40.05 -10.33 -19.38
C ASN A 545 41.01 -11.34 -18.75
#